data_AF-A0A8J2WU91-F1
#
_entry.id   AF-A0A8J2WU91-F1
#
_cell.length_a   1.000
_cell.length_b   1.000
_cell.length_c   1.000
_cell.angle_alpha   90.00
_cell.angle_beta   90.00
_cell.angle_gamma   90.00
#
_symmetry.space_group_name_H-M   'P 1'
#
loop_
_entity.id
_entity.type
_entity.pdbx_description
1 polymer ?
#
loop_
_entity_poly.entity_id
_entity_poly.type
_entity_poly.pdbx_seq_one_letter_code
_entity_poly.pdbx_strand_id
1 'polypeptide(L)'
;MAGHSNYSWYILLFCASFLNATDKISTSHQTETVPGTQENINSNAAALLFHLKRSEQKDAVQRIAKVKSIEKQHKLLELVITKIMEVLTQSRIKLESSGFLPESEFPQEESLRDALSSMIENTAFMGDLVLYLPDATKVFLKKNEWNNIFKWSLGMCQQTVFLNSTTKKMLHLVAQELNLVEREANYFNPYAEENRKKPDPLSENVEKKKVRKKISKGPSLSGSRLKNEL
;
A
#
# COMPACT_ATOMS: atom_id res chain seq x y z
N MET A 1 -4.50 -32.54 -18.31
CA MET A 1 -3.88 -31.32 -18.89
C MET A 1 -3.73 -30.32 -17.77
N ALA A 2 -2.52 -30.23 -17.21
CA ALA A 2 -2.20 -29.33 -16.11
C ALA A 2 -1.84 -27.95 -16.66
N GLY A 3 -2.56 -26.92 -16.22
CA GLY A 3 -2.23 -25.51 -16.42
C GLY A 3 -2.12 -24.84 -15.07
N HIS A 4 -1.14 -25.25 -14.26
CA HIS A 4 -0.84 -24.56 -13.00
C HIS A 4 -0.25 -23.19 -13.31
N SER A 5 -1.00 -22.16 -12.94
CA SER A 5 -0.64 -20.75 -13.07
C SER A 5 0.56 -20.43 -12.18
N ASN A 6 1.69 -20.09 -12.81
CA ASN A 6 2.96 -19.71 -12.18
C ASN A 6 2.88 -18.44 -11.30
N TYR A 7 1.70 -17.84 -11.12
CA TYR A 7 1.48 -16.66 -10.27
C TYR A 7 1.19 -17.01 -8.81
N SER A 8 0.92 -18.29 -8.49
CA SER A 8 0.67 -18.71 -7.10
C SER A 8 1.94 -18.77 -6.25
N TRP A 9 3.11 -18.94 -6.87
CA TRP A 9 4.39 -19.02 -6.16
C TRP A 9 4.94 -17.65 -5.75
N TYR A 10 4.72 -16.60 -6.55
CA TYR A 10 5.16 -15.25 -6.22
C TYR A 10 4.37 -14.61 -5.06
N ILE A 11 3.11 -15.03 -4.87
CA ILE A 11 2.26 -14.54 -3.76
C ILE A 11 2.64 -15.24 -2.44
N LEU A 12 3.03 -16.52 -2.49
CA LEU A 12 3.54 -17.24 -1.30
C LEU A 12 4.97 -16.81 -0.93
N LEU A 13 5.80 -16.42 -1.89
CA LEU A 13 7.13 -15.86 -1.63
C LEU A 13 7.08 -14.49 -0.93
N PHE A 14 6.04 -13.69 -1.14
CA PHE A 14 5.88 -12.40 -0.46
C PHE A 14 5.41 -12.55 1.01
N CYS A 15 4.67 -13.63 1.32
CA CYS A 15 4.33 -13.98 2.71
C CYS A 15 5.53 -14.57 3.46
N ALA A 16 6.43 -15.28 2.79
CA ALA A 16 7.60 -15.90 3.42
C ALA A 16 8.66 -14.87 3.89
N SER A 17 8.76 -13.71 3.24
CA SER A 17 9.62 -12.60 3.69
C SER A 17 9.11 -11.89 4.95
N PHE A 18 7.87 -12.15 5.38
CA PHE A 18 7.33 -11.70 6.67
C PHE A 18 7.35 -12.79 7.75
N LEU A 19 7.82 -14.00 7.45
CA LEU A 19 7.75 -15.14 8.38
C LEU A 19 9.10 -15.73 8.83
N ASN A 20 10.23 -15.34 8.24
CA ASN A 20 11.54 -15.86 8.65
C ASN A 20 12.45 -14.74 9.14
N ALA A 21 12.31 -14.39 10.41
CA ALA A 21 13.34 -13.70 11.18
C ALA A 21 13.39 -14.23 12.61
N THR A 22 13.41 -15.55 12.77
CA THR A 22 13.89 -16.20 13.99
C THR A 22 14.63 -17.47 13.60
N ASP A 23 15.91 -17.36 13.26
CA ASP A 23 16.86 -18.40 13.62
C ASP A 23 18.30 -17.89 13.58
N LYS A 24 18.87 -17.82 14.80
CA LYS A 24 20.28 -18.00 15.18
C LYS A 24 21.34 -17.04 14.65
N ILE A 25 21.75 -16.11 15.54
CA ILE A 25 23.18 -15.91 15.84
C ILE A 25 23.32 -15.78 17.37
N SER A 26 23.63 -16.88 18.04
CA SER A 26 24.34 -16.82 19.33
C SER A 26 25.80 -16.54 19.02
N THR A 27 26.31 -15.38 19.39
CA THR A 27 27.74 -15.20 19.63
C THR A 27 27.91 -14.14 20.70
N SER A 28 28.27 -14.60 21.89
CA SER A 28 28.67 -13.76 23.01
C SER A 28 29.96 -13.03 22.67
N HIS A 29 29.91 -11.71 22.54
CA HIS A 29 31.05 -10.84 22.82
C HIS A 29 30.55 -9.58 23.51
N GLN A 30 30.87 -9.47 24.81
CA GLN A 30 30.80 -8.22 25.53
C GLN A 30 31.91 -7.31 25.00
N THR A 31 31.51 -6.26 24.28
CA THR A 31 32.34 -5.06 24.09
C THR A 31 31.61 -3.93 24.78
N GLU A 32 32.13 -3.51 25.93
CA GLU A 32 31.78 -2.24 26.56
C GLU A 32 32.03 -1.14 25.52
N THR A 33 30.95 -0.55 25.01
CA THR A 33 30.99 0.58 24.08
C THR A 33 30.26 1.74 24.73
N VAL A 34 30.85 2.92 24.56
CA VAL A 34 30.42 4.19 25.16
C VAL A 34 28.91 4.41 24.88
N PRO A 35 28.08 4.67 25.92
CA PRO A 35 26.62 4.68 25.81
C PRO A 35 26.08 5.53 24.65
N GLY A 36 26.59 6.75 24.48
CA GLY A 36 26.07 7.69 23.47
C GLY A 36 26.35 7.34 22.00
N THR A 37 27.29 6.42 21.71
CA THR A 37 27.65 6.10 20.32
C THR A 37 26.79 4.98 19.74
N GLN A 38 26.55 3.91 20.52
CA GLN A 38 25.75 2.76 20.07
C GLN A 38 24.26 3.10 19.98
N GLU A 39 23.77 3.95 20.88
CA GLU A 39 22.38 4.45 20.92
C GLU A 39 22.01 5.22 19.64
N ASN A 40 22.90 6.10 19.19
CA ASN A 40 22.73 6.90 17.98
C ASN A 40 22.79 6.01 16.71
N ILE A 41 23.66 5.00 16.71
CA ILE A 41 23.78 4.05 15.59
C ILE A 41 22.52 3.19 15.44
N ASN A 42 22.01 2.63 16.55
CA ASN A 42 20.86 1.74 16.51
C ASN A 42 19.57 2.47 16.10
N SER A 43 19.35 3.68 16.62
CA SER A 43 18.20 4.52 16.24
C SER A 43 18.29 4.96 14.78
N ASN A 44 19.47 5.34 14.28
CA ASN A 44 19.67 5.69 12.87
C ASN A 44 19.50 4.48 11.94
N ALA A 45 19.96 3.30 12.33
CA ALA A 45 19.80 2.08 11.56
C ALA A 45 18.31 1.68 11.45
N ALA A 46 17.56 1.76 12.55
CA ALA A 46 16.12 1.52 12.56
C ALA A 46 15.37 2.54 11.68
N ALA A 47 15.73 3.82 11.75
CA ALA A 47 15.16 4.86 10.90
C ALA A 47 15.46 4.60 9.40
N LEU A 48 16.69 4.22 9.06
CA LEU A 48 17.08 3.90 7.68
C LEU A 48 16.32 2.68 7.15
N LEU A 49 16.21 1.61 7.93
CA LEU A 49 15.46 0.41 7.56
C LEU A 49 13.98 0.71 7.36
N PHE A 50 13.39 1.52 8.26
CA PHE A 50 12.03 2.01 8.09
C PHE A 50 11.88 2.71 6.73
N HIS A 51 12.76 3.66 6.40
CA HIS A 51 12.70 4.39 5.13
C HIS A 51 12.75 3.47 3.90
N LEU A 52 13.62 2.45 3.90
CA LEU A 52 13.70 1.47 2.82
C LEU A 52 12.41 0.65 2.69
N LYS A 53 11.87 0.16 3.80
CA LYS A 53 10.59 -0.57 3.81
C LYS A 53 9.42 0.29 3.32
N ARG A 54 9.45 1.61 3.58
CA ARG A 54 8.38 2.53 3.14
C ARG A 54 8.26 2.59 1.61
N SER A 55 9.34 2.49 0.84
CA SER A 55 9.22 2.43 -0.63
C SER A 55 8.54 1.16 -1.11
N GLU A 56 8.88 0.02 -0.53
CA GLU A 56 8.28 -1.28 -0.89
C GLU A 56 6.79 -1.34 -0.53
N GLN A 57 6.43 -0.82 0.65
CA GLN A 57 5.04 -0.70 1.07
C GLN A 57 4.22 0.18 0.14
N LYS A 58 4.76 1.34 -0.26
CA LYS A 58 4.09 2.23 -1.23
C LYS A 58 3.88 1.54 -2.57
N ASP A 59 4.88 0.81 -3.07
CA ASP A 59 4.74 0.02 -4.29
C ASP A 59 3.65 -1.06 -4.16
N ALA A 60 3.57 -1.72 -3.00
CA ALA A 60 2.50 -2.67 -2.72
C ALA A 60 1.11 -2.00 -2.75
N VAL A 61 0.95 -0.82 -2.12
CA VAL A 61 -0.31 -0.04 -2.20
C VAL A 61 -0.67 0.29 -3.64
N GLN A 62 0.30 0.74 -4.45
CA GLN A 62 0.06 1.01 -5.87
C GLN A 62 -0.40 -0.23 -6.64
N ARG A 63 0.18 -1.40 -6.35
CA ARG A 63 -0.22 -2.66 -6.99
C ARG A 63 -1.63 -3.07 -6.58
N ILE A 64 -1.98 -2.95 -5.30
CA ILE A 64 -3.35 -3.21 -4.79
C ILE A 64 -4.34 -2.27 -5.48
N ALA A 65 -4.02 -0.97 -5.58
CA ALA A 65 -4.88 0.03 -6.20
C ALA A 65 -5.14 -0.24 -7.70
N LYS A 66 -4.21 -0.89 -8.39
CA LYS A 66 -4.33 -1.25 -9.81
C LYS A 66 -5.12 -2.54 -10.07
N VAL A 67 -5.53 -3.28 -9.04
CA VAL A 67 -6.35 -4.49 -9.19
C VAL A 67 -7.74 -4.10 -9.71
N LYS A 68 -8.05 -4.48 -10.96
CA LYS A 68 -9.32 -4.11 -11.64
C LYS A 68 -10.56 -4.74 -11.04
N SER A 69 -10.45 -5.94 -10.48
CA SER A 69 -11.58 -6.64 -9.88
C SER A 69 -11.77 -6.15 -8.45
N ILE A 70 -12.89 -5.47 -8.20
CA ILE A 70 -13.26 -4.95 -6.87
C ILE A 70 -13.25 -6.07 -5.83
N GLU A 71 -13.81 -7.24 -6.15
CA GLU A 71 -13.83 -8.39 -5.24
C GLU A 71 -12.42 -8.87 -4.88
N LYS A 72 -11.52 -8.99 -5.87
CA LYS A 72 -10.13 -9.42 -5.62
C LYS A 72 -9.34 -8.36 -4.85
N GLN A 73 -9.55 -7.08 -5.16
CA GLN A 73 -8.94 -5.97 -4.45
C GLN A 73 -9.39 -5.95 -2.99
N HIS A 74 -10.69 -6.11 -2.73
CA HIS A 74 -11.24 -6.18 -1.38
C HIS A 74 -10.67 -7.37 -0.59
N LYS A 75 -10.62 -8.56 -1.19
CA LYS A 75 -10.02 -9.75 -0.55
C LYS A 75 -8.54 -9.55 -0.21
N LEU A 76 -7.79 -8.91 -1.12
CA LEU A 76 -6.38 -8.58 -0.88
C LEU A 76 -6.22 -7.54 0.23
N LEU A 77 -7.05 -6.50 0.23
CA LEU A 77 -7.09 -5.50 1.31
C LEU A 77 -7.44 -6.15 2.65
N GLU A 78 -8.44 -7.03 2.68
CA GLU A 78 -8.84 -7.73 3.89
C GLU A 78 -7.68 -8.53 4.49
N LEU A 79 -6.94 -9.28 3.67
CA LEU A 79 -5.77 -10.03 4.11
C LEU A 79 -4.69 -9.11 4.69
N VAL A 80 -4.33 -8.04 3.95
CA VAL A 80 -3.28 -7.10 4.36
C VAL A 80 -3.67 -6.36 5.64
N ILE A 81 -4.89 -5.80 5.70
CA ILE A 81 -5.37 -5.04 6.84
C ILE A 81 -5.51 -5.95 8.07
N THR A 82 -6.00 -7.17 7.91
CA THR A 82 -6.06 -8.14 9.02
C THR A 82 -4.66 -8.34 9.62
N LYS A 83 -3.65 -8.55 8.78
CA LYS A 83 -2.28 -8.75 9.26
C LYS A 83 -1.71 -7.51 9.95
N ILE A 84 -1.95 -6.32 9.40
CA ILE A 84 -1.58 -5.05 10.02
C ILE A 84 -2.21 -4.94 11.42
N MET A 85 -3.51 -5.21 11.54
CA MET A 85 -4.23 -5.09 12.81
C MET A 85 -3.75 -6.09 13.87
N GLU A 86 -3.42 -7.32 13.46
CA GLU A 86 -2.77 -8.30 14.35
C GLU A 86 -1.45 -7.78 14.91
N VAL A 87 -0.57 -7.28 14.04
CA VAL A 87 0.74 -6.76 14.44
C VAL A 87 0.59 -5.54 15.35
N LEU A 88 -0.30 -4.59 15.00
CA LEU A 88 -0.57 -3.42 15.85
C LEU A 88 -1.09 -3.83 17.24
N THR A 89 -1.96 -4.84 17.31
CA THR A 89 -2.49 -5.35 18.58
C THR A 89 -1.37 -5.95 19.43
N GLN A 90 -0.50 -6.76 18.84
CA GLN A 90 0.65 -7.36 19.54
C GLN A 90 1.64 -6.30 20.02
N SER A 91 2.00 -5.35 19.15
CA SER A 91 2.85 -4.21 19.51
C SER A 91 2.26 -3.40 20.66
N ARG A 92 0.95 -3.13 20.63
CA ARG A 92 0.27 -2.42 21.71
C ARG A 92 0.42 -3.11 23.05
N ILE A 93 0.09 -4.40 23.11
CA ILE A 93 0.20 -5.19 24.34
C ILE A 93 1.63 -5.10 24.89
N LYS A 94 2.64 -5.28 24.03
CA LYS A 94 4.05 -5.24 24.43
C LYS A 94 4.45 -3.86 24.95
N LEU A 95 4.14 -2.79 24.23
CA LEU A 95 4.50 -1.42 24.61
C LEU A 95 3.79 -0.98 25.90
N GLU A 96 2.48 -1.21 26.01
CA GLU A 96 1.70 -0.85 27.21
C GLU A 96 2.13 -1.66 28.43
N SER A 97 2.36 -2.97 28.29
CA SER A 97 2.80 -3.82 29.41
C SER A 97 4.19 -3.47 29.94
N SER A 98 5.03 -2.82 29.13
CA SER A 98 6.35 -2.35 29.54
C SER A 98 6.35 -0.96 30.18
N GLY A 99 5.21 -0.25 30.14
CA GLY A 99 5.15 1.15 30.56
C GLY A 99 5.87 2.12 29.62
N PHE A 100 6.07 1.76 28.35
CA PHE A 100 6.72 2.63 27.36
C PHE A 100 5.91 3.92 27.15
N LEU A 101 6.60 5.06 27.16
CA LEU A 101 6.03 6.38 26.89
C LEU A 101 6.50 6.89 25.53
N PRO A 102 5.61 7.36 24.65
CA PRO A 102 6.00 7.79 23.29
C PRO A 102 6.89 9.04 23.26
N GLU A 103 6.88 9.84 24.31
CA GLU A 103 7.77 11.01 24.49
C GLU A 103 9.18 10.61 24.94
N SER A 104 9.38 9.35 25.34
CA SER A 104 10.69 8.84 25.73
C SER A 104 11.59 8.61 24.51
N GLU A 105 12.88 8.45 24.80
CA GLU A 105 13.87 8.11 23.79
C GLU A 105 13.61 6.74 23.16
N PHE A 106 14.28 6.48 22.03
CA PHE A 106 14.14 5.21 21.35
C PHE A 106 14.61 4.05 22.25
N PRO A 107 13.81 2.97 22.43
CA PRO A 107 14.16 1.88 23.34
C PRO A 107 15.47 1.17 22.96
N GLN A 108 16.27 0.86 23.98
CA GLN A 108 17.49 0.06 23.82
C GLN A 108 17.19 -1.45 23.86
N GLU A 109 16.18 -1.83 24.66
CA GLU A 109 15.73 -3.22 24.76
C GLU A 109 15.17 -3.67 23.40
N GLU A 110 15.70 -4.79 22.91
CA GLU A 110 15.44 -5.28 21.56
C GLU A 110 13.96 -5.57 21.33
N SER A 111 13.28 -6.22 22.29
CA SER A 111 11.88 -6.56 22.13
C SER A 111 10.97 -5.32 22.06
N LEU A 112 11.26 -4.27 22.82
CA LEU A 112 10.55 -3.00 22.77
C LEU A 112 10.86 -2.21 21.51
N ARG A 113 12.12 -2.20 21.09
CA ARG A 113 12.53 -1.59 19.83
C ARG A 113 11.80 -2.22 18.65
N ASP A 114 11.71 -3.54 18.61
CA ASP A 114 11.06 -4.28 17.54
C ASP A 114 9.54 -4.07 17.57
N ALA A 115 8.93 -4.06 18.75
CA ALA A 115 7.51 -3.76 18.91
C ALA A 115 7.17 -2.33 18.45
N LEU A 116 8.00 -1.35 18.81
CA LEU A 116 7.84 0.05 18.43
C LEU A 116 8.06 0.27 16.93
N SER A 117 9.11 -0.35 16.37
CA SER A 117 9.39 -0.31 14.93
C SER A 117 8.24 -0.94 14.14
N SER A 118 7.76 -2.12 14.58
CA SER A 118 6.63 -2.80 13.97
C SER A 118 5.35 -1.96 14.06
N MET A 119 5.09 -1.30 15.19
CA MET A 119 3.96 -0.40 15.33
C MET A 119 4.02 0.73 14.30
N ILE A 120 5.14 1.46 14.26
CA ILE A 120 5.32 2.61 13.36
C ILE A 120 5.23 2.19 11.89
N GLU A 121 5.88 1.09 11.51
CA GLU A 121 5.84 0.53 10.15
C GLU A 121 4.41 0.19 9.72
N ASN A 122 3.65 -0.49 10.57
CA ASN A 122 2.30 -0.92 10.25
C ASN A 122 1.29 0.24 10.29
N THR A 123 1.45 1.20 11.20
CA THR A 123 0.64 2.44 11.21
C THR A 123 0.87 3.24 9.93
N ALA A 124 2.13 3.38 9.49
CA ALA A 124 2.44 4.10 8.26
C ALA A 124 1.92 3.37 7.01
N PHE A 125 1.99 2.04 6.97
CA PHE A 125 1.46 1.26 5.87
C PHE A 125 -0.07 1.34 5.78
N MET A 126 -0.76 1.22 6.92
CA MET A 126 -2.21 1.43 6.99
C MET A 126 -2.59 2.85 6.58
N GLY A 127 -1.79 3.84 6.96
CA GLY A 127 -1.98 5.23 6.53
C GLY A 127 -1.94 5.40 5.02
N ASP A 128 -1.00 4.76 4.32
CA ASP A 128 -0.98 4.78 2.86
C ASP A 128 -2.23 4.10 2.27
N LEU A 129 -2.68 2.98 2.83
CA LEU A 129 -3.92 2.33 2.37
C LEU A 129 -5.13 3.26 2.54
N VAL A 130 -5.23 3.98 3.66
CA VAL A 130 -6.28 4.98 3.88
C VAL A 130 -6.20 6.12 2.86
N LEU A 131 -5.02 6.64 2.54
CA LEU A 131 -4.91 7.78 1.61
C LEU A 131 -5.13 7.38 0.15
N TYR A 132 -4.60 6.23 -0.29
CA TYR A 132 -4.66 5.80 -1.70
C TYR A 132 -5.93 5.00 -2.04
N LEU A 133 -6.55 4.36 -1.05
CA LEU A 133 -7.76 3.56 -1.21
C LEU A 133 -8.78 3.93 -0.11
N PRO A 134 -9.14 5.22 0.04
CA PRO A 134 -9.93 5.69 1.17
C PRO A 134 -11.28 4.99 1.28
N ASP A 135 -12.00 4.86 0.17
CA ASP A 135 -13.37 4.31 0.17
C ASP A 135 -13.37 2.82 0.54
N ALA A 136 -12.41 2.06 0.01
CA ALA A 136 -12.27 0.64 0.29
C ALA A 136 -11.74 0.38 1.72
N THR A 137 -10.76 1.16 2.16
CA THR A 137 -10.09 0.96 3.46
C THR A 137 -11.00 1.37 4.63
N LYS A 138 -11.80 2.44 4.49
CA LYS A 138 -12.73 2.92 5.53
C LYS A 138 -13.77 1.87 5.94
N VAL A 139 -14.15 0.96 5.04
CA VAL A 139 -15.11 -0.12 5.35
C VAL A 139 -14.58 -1.00 6.49
N PHE A 140 -13.29 -1.29 6.51
CA PHE A 140 -12.65 -2.12 7.54
C PHE A 140 -12.59 -1.41 8.90
N LEU A 141 -12.46 -0.08 8.90
CA LEU A 141 -12.43 0.74 10.11
C LEU A 141 -13.82 1.00 10.71
N LYS A 142 -14.90 0.49 10.10
CA LYS A 142 -16.23 0.44 10.74
C LYS A 142 -16.27 -0.57 11.90
N LYS A 143 -15.35 -1.54 11.93
CA LYS A 143 -15.19 -2.46 13.06
C LYS A 143 -14.59 -1.69 14.25
N ASN A 144 -15.29 -1.66 15.38
CA ASN A 144 -14.91 -0.84 16.53
C ASN A 144 -13.47 -1.14 17.02
N GLU A 145 -13.11 -2.42 17.12
CA GLU A 145 -11.78 -2.83 17.59
C GLU A 145 -10.65 -2.36 16.68
N TRP A 146 -10.82 -2.51 15.36
CA TRP A 146 -9.82 -2.08 14.38
C TRP A 146 -9.69 -0.56 14.31
N ASN A 147 -10.81 0.14 14.51
CA ASN A 147 -10.80 1.60 14.65
C ASN A 147 -10.01 2.04 15.89
N ASN A 148 -10.26 1.40 17.03
CA ASN A 148 -9.63 1.74 18.30
C ASN A 148 -8.12 1.49 18.27
N ILE A 149 -7.69 0.33 17.78
CA ILE A 149 -6.25 0.01 17.66
C ILE A 149 -5.55 0.97 16.70
N PHE A 150 -6.20 1.32 15.57
CA PHE A 150 -5.57 2.21 14.61
C PHE A 150 -5.47 3.65 15.14
N LYS A 151 -6.53 4.18 15.76
CA LYS A 151 -6.52 5.49 16.43
C LYS A 151 -5.44 5.56 17.52
N TRP A 152 -5.33 4.52 18.35
CA TRP A 152 -4.27 4.42 19.35
C TRP A 152 -2.89 4.52 18.69
N SER A 153 -2.64 3.74 17.63
CA SER A 153 -1.35 3.72 16.95
C SER A 153 -1.00 5.05 16.26
N LEU A 154 -2.01 5.75 15.72
CA LEU A 154 -1.87 7.10 15.17
C LEU A 154 -1.46 8.11 16.24
N GLY A 155 -2.10 8.06 17.41
CA GLY A 155 -1.76 8.91 18.55
C GLY A 155 -0.31 8.68 19.02
N MET A 156 0.10 7.42 19.15
CA MET A 156 1.47 7.05 19.50
C MET A 156 2.49 7.61 18.49
N CYS A 157 2.24 7.46 17.19
CA CYS A 157 3.12 7.98 16.15
C CYS A 157 3.23 9.51 16.16
N GLN A 158 2.16 10.22 16.50
CA GLN A 158 2.17 11.69 16.58
C GLN A 158 3.09 12.18 17.71
N GLN A 159 3.03 11.52 18.87
CA GLN A 159 3.79 11.84 20.07
C GLN A 159 5.27 11.39 19.98
N THR A 160 5.56 10.37 19.17
CA THR A 160 6.90 9.81 19.00
C THR A 160 7.92 10.84 18.49
N VAL A 161 9.02 11.08 19.23
CA VAL A 161 9.99 12.14 18.92
C VAL A 161 10.90 11.85 17.72
N PHE A 162 11.23 10.59 17.49
CA PHE A 162 12.17 10.15 16.45
C PHE A 162 11.49 9.85 15.09
N LEU A 163 10.17 10.02 14.98
CA LEU A 163 9.47 9.87 13.71
C LEU A 163 9.67 11.12 12.84
N ASN A 164 10.13 10.93 11.61
CA ASN A 164 10.41 12.04 10.71
C ASN A 164 9.15 12.89 10.40
N SER A 165 9.39 14.15 10.06
CA SER A 165 8.32 15.13 9.82
C SER A 165 7.45 14.77 8.60
N THR A 166 8.02 14.15 7.57
CA THR A 166 7.27 13.72 6.37
C THR A 166 6.22 12.66 6.69
N THR A 167 6.57 11.64 7.48
CA THR A 167 5.64 10.60 7.93
C THR A 167 4.62 11.20 8.87
N LYS A 168 5.01 12.06 9.82
CA LYS A 168 4.04 12.76 10.69
C LYS A 168 3.01 13.57 9.88
N LYS A 169 3.45 14.32 8.87
CA LYS A 169 2.55 15.04 7.95
C LYS A 169 1.61 14.08 7.21
N MET A 170 2.13 12.96 6.71
CA MET A 170 1.29 11.95 6.06
C MET A 170 0.24 11.38 7.02
N LEU A 171 0.62 11.04 8.25
CA LEU A 171 -0.31 10.53 9.26
C LEU A 171 -1.33 11.61 9.71
N HIS A 172 -0.95 12.88 9.68
CA HIS A 172 -1.89 13.97 9.90
C HIS A 172 -2.96 14.03 8.78
N LEU A 173 -2.57 13.86 7.51
CA LEU A 173 -3.54 13.73 6.40
C LEU A 173 -4.45 12.52 6.58
N VAL A 174 -3.92 11.39 7.06
CA VAL A 174 -4.74 10.20 7.40
C VAL A 174 -5.78 10.54 8.47
N ALA A 175 -5.41 11.30 9.51
CA ALA A 175 -6.33 11.71 10.54
C ALA A 175 -7.45 12.62 9.99
N GLN A 176 -7.13 13.53 9.05
CA GLN A 176 -8.12 14.34 8.34
C GLN A 176 -9.05 13.49 7.44
N GLU A 177 -8.49 12.53 6.69
CA GLU A 177 -9.25 11.60 5.83
C GLU A 177 -10.31 10.83 6.62
N LEU A 178 -9.93 10.38 7.83
CA LEU A 178 -10.76 9.61 8.74
C LEU A 178 -11.65 10.46 9.66
N ASN A 179 -11.62 11.79 9.53
CA ASN A 179 -12.36 12.73 10.38
C ASN A 179 -12.06 12.57 11.88
N LEU A 180 -10.80 12.27 12.20
CA LEU A 180 -10.32 12.20 13.60
C LEU A 180 -9.90 13.57 14.12
N VAL A 181 -9.52 14.45 13.19
CA VAL A 181 -9.20 15.86 13.43
C VAL A 181 -10.01 16.69 12.43
N GLU A 182 -10.14 17.98 12.71
CA GLU A 182 -10.75 18.92 11.78
C GLU A 182 -9.96 18.94 10.45
N ARG A 183 -10.70 18.91 9.34
CA ARG A 183 -10.11 19.01 8.01
C ARG A 183 -9.73 20.46 7.74
N GLU A 184 -8.49 20.66 7.31
CA GLU A 184 -8.05 21.97 6.86
C GLU A 184 -8.86 22.40 5.62
N ALA A 185 -9.08 23.70 5.46
CA ALA A 185 -9.91 24.24 4.37
C ALA A 185 -9.41 23.86 2.96
N ASN A 186 -8.11 23.60 2.83
CA ASN A 186 -7.44 23.16 1.61
C ASN A 186 -7.19 21.64 1.55
N TYR A 187 -7.72 20.85 2.50
CA TYR A 187 -7.59 19.41 2.47
C TYR A 187 -8.26 18.83 1.22
N PHE A 188 -7.51 18.03 0.45
CA PHE A 188 -8.01 17.39 -0.75
C PHE A 188 -7.32 16.04 -0.94
N ASN A 189 -8.12 14.97 -0.98
CA ASN A 189 -7.63 13.64 -1.31
C ASN A 189 -8.00 13.26 -2.77
N PRO A 190 -7.03 13.19 -3.69
CA PRO A 190 -7.30 12.88 -5.10
C PRO A 190 -7.82 11.46 -5.34
N TYR A 191 -7.67 10.55 -4.38
CA TYR A 191 -8.05 9.14 -4.53
C TYR A 191 -9.48 8.84 -4.05
N ALA A 192 -10.09 9.75 -3.29
CA ALA A 192 -11.46 9.61 -2.79
C ALA A 192 -12.50 9.59 -3.92
N GLU A 193 -13.51 8.72 -3.80
CA GLU A 193 -14.58 8.56 -4.80
C GLU A 193 -15.22 9.87 -5.22
N GLU A 194 -15.48 10.76 -4.26
CA GLU A 194 -16.05 12.09 -4.49
C GLU A 194 -15.20 12.98 -5.41
N ASN A 195 -13.88 12.76 -5.41
CA ASN A 195 -12.90 13.54 -6.16
C ASN A 195 -12.48 12.84 -7.47
N ARG A 196 -12.80 11.56 -7.65
CA ARG A 196 -12.57 10.86 -8.91
C ARG A 196 -13.50 11.45 -9.96
N LYS A 197 -12.94 12.03 -11.03
CA LYS A 197 -13.71 12.46 -12.20
C LYS A 197 -14.58 11.28 -12.65
N LYS A 198 -15.91 11.42 -12.54
CA LYS A 198 -16.82 10.45 -13.16
C LYS A 198 -16.47 10.39 -14.65
N PRO A 199 -16.29 9.21 -15.25
CA PRO A 199 -16.16 9.13 -16.70
C PRO A 199 -17.40 9.80 -17.31
N ASP A 200 -17.15 10.73 -18.22
CA ASP A 200 -18.21 11.44 -18.96
C ASP A 200 -19.13 10.38 -19.61
N PRO A 201 -20.46 10.44 -19.44
CA PRO A 201 -21.37 9.41 -19.99
C PRO A 201 -21.41 9.32 -21.53
N LEU A 202 -20.53 10.00 -22.26
CA LEU A 202 -20.56 10.12 -23.71
C LEU A 202 -19.18 9.88 -24.32
N SER A 203 -18.78 8.61 -24.39
CA SER A 203 -17.91 8.14 -25.47
C SER A 203 -18.48 6.88 -26.11
N GLU A 204 -19.79 6.85 -26.30
CA GLU A 204 -20.45 5.93 -27.23
C GLU A 204 -20.57 6.66 -28.57
N ASN A 205 -19.47 6.69 -29.33
CA ASN A 205 -19.40 6.81 -30.80
C ASN A 205 -17.99 7.22 -31.25
N VAL A 206 -17.13 6.23 -31.42
CA VAL A 206 -16.18 6.29 -32.54
C VAL A 206 -16.48 5.07 -33.41
N GLU A 207 -17.44 5.25 -34.32
CA GLU A 207 -17.62 4.38 -35.46
C GLU A 207 -16.26 4.19 -36.14
N LYS A 208 -15.74 2.96 -36.07
CA LYS A 208 -14.60 2.54 -36.89
C LYS A 208 -15.06 2.55 -38.35
N LYS A 209 -14.86 3.67 -39.06
CA LYS A 209 -14.93 3.73 -40.52
C LYS A 209 -13.93 2.72 -41.09
N LYS A 210 -14.42 1.54 -41.47
CA LYS A 210 -13.66 0.55 -42.26
C LYS A 210 -13.33 1.19 -43.61
N VAL A 211 -12.07 1.54 -43.81
CA VAL A 211 -11.53 1.91 -45.13
C VAL A 211 -11.67 0.68 -46.04
N ARG A 212 -12.60 0.73 -47.01
CA ARG A 212 -12.72 -0.28 -48.07
C ARG A 212 -11.46 -0.23 -48.92
N LYS A 213 -10.68 -1.32 -48.95
CA LYS A 213 -9.59 -1.51 -49.92
C LYS A 213 -10.21 -1.51 -51.33
N LYS A 214 -9.82 -0.55 -52.17
CA LYS A 214 -10.11 -0.54 -53.62
C LYS A 214 -9.41 -1.75 -54.25
N ILE A 215 -10.18 -2.70 -54.77
CA ILE A 215 -9.68 -3.71 -55.70
C ILE A 215 -9.54 -3.02 -57.06
N SER A 216 -8.33 -2.94 -57.60
CA SER A 216 -8.09 -2.47 -58.97
C SER A 216 -8.63 -3.50 -59.96
N LYS A 217 -9.73 -3.18 -60.65
CA LYS A 217 -10.20 -3.97 -61.80
C LYS A 217 -9.25 -3.72 -62.98
N GLY A 218 -8.63 -4.78 -63.49
CA GLY A 218 -7.79 -4.73 -64.70
C GLY A 218 -8.59 -4.40 -65.96
N PRO A 219 -7.92 -4.08 -67.08
CA PRO A 219 -8.58 -3.68 -68.31
C PRO A 219 -9.45 -4.82 -68.86
N SER A 220 -10.74 -4.53 -69.01
CA SER A 220 -11.73 -5.41 -69.63
C SER A 220 -11.66 -5.24 -71.15
N LEU A 221 -11.43 -6.33 -71.87
CA LEU A 221 -11.47 -6.37 -73.33
C LEU A 221 -12.92 -6.25 -73.81
N SER A 222 -13.33 -5.02 -74.12
CA SER A 222 -14.48 -4.77 -74.99
C SER A 222 -14.05 -5.04 -76.43
N GLY A 223 -14.55 -6.13 -77.02
CA GLY A 223 -14.31 -6.53 -78.40
C GLY A 223 -15.63 -6.79 -79.11
N SER A 224 -15.98 -5.89 -80.02
CA SER A 224 -17.25 -5.69 -80.70
C SER A 224 -17.64 -6.76 -81.74
N ARG A 225 -18.91 -7.16 -81.67
CA ARG A 225 -19.89 -7.46 -82.74
C ARG A 225 -19.37 -7.48 -84.20
N LEU A 226 -19.57 -8.61 -84.88
CA LEU A 226 -19.89 -8.66 -86.31
C LEU A 226 -21.21 -9.41 -86.50
N LYS A 227 -22.16 -8.74 -87.16
CA LYS A 227 -23.38 -9.31 -87.72
C LYS A 227 -23.06 -9.81 -89.14
N ASN A 228 -23.64 -10.92 -89.58
CA ASN A 228 -24.67 -10.96 -90.64
C ASN A 228 -24.86 -12.39 -91.19
N GLU A 229 -26.08 -12.56 -91.68
CA GLU A 229 -26.76 -13.71 -92.26
C GLU A 229 -26.13 -14.27 -93.53
N LEU A 230 -26.21 -15.59 -93.71
CA LEU A 230 -26.85 -16.30 -94.83
C LEU A 230 -26.94 -17.81 -94.53
#